data_AF-A0A2D6SNW8-F1
#
_entry.id   AF-A0A2D6SNW8-F1
#
_cell.length_a   1.000
_cell.length_b   1.000
_cell.length_c   1.000
_cell.angle_alpha   90.00
_cell.angle_beta   90.00
_cell.angle_gamma   90.00
#
_symmetry.space_group_name_H-M   'P 1'
#
loop_
_entity.id
_entity.type
_entity.pdbx_description
1 polymer ?
#
loop_
_entity_poly.entity_id
_entity_poly.type
_entity_poly.pdbx_seq_one_letter_code
_entity_poly.pdbx_strand_id
1 'polypeptide(L)' 'MVADISTGLIALGSGLAIGLSAIAAAIAEKEIGVAAIGAMAEKEELFGKGLVLTVIPETIVIFGLVVAILILNLAG' A
#
# COMPACT_ATOMS: atom_id res chain seq x y z
N MET A 1 13.21 -27.00 15.00
CA MET A 1 13.78 -25.79 14.37
C MET A 1 13.41 -24.62 15.26
N VAL A 2 14.33 -24.18 16.13
CA VAL A 2 14.11 -23.00 16.97
C VAL A 2 14.39 -21.80 16.06
N ALA A 3 13.40 -20.92 15.87
CA ALA A 3 13.61 -19.69 15.12
C ALA A 3 14.63 -18.84 15.88
N ASP A 4 15.72 -18.47 15.22
CA ASP A 4 16.69 -17.56 15.79
C ASP A 4 16.06 -16.17 15.96
N ILE A 5 16.50 -15.42 16.98
CA ILE A 5 16.01 -14.07 17.26
C ILE A 5 16.21 -13.18 16.04
N SER A 6 17.31 -13.38 15.29
CA SER A 6 17.57 -12.70 14.02
C SER A 6 16.44 -12.89 13.02
N THR A 7 16.05 -14.14 12.75
CA THR A 7 14.96 -14.47 11.82
C THR A 7 13.63 -13.86 12.25
N GLY A 8 13.35 -13.83 13.56
CA GLY A 8 12.15 -13.18 14.11
C GLY A 8 12.12 -11.66 13.85
N LEU A 9 13.24 -10.97 14.02
CA LEU A 9 13.36 -9.53 13.77
C LEU A 9 13.25 -9.19 12.27
N ILE A 10 13.80 -10.03 11.39
CA ILE A 10 13.70 -9.87 9.93
C ILE A 10 12.25 -10.00 9.48
N ALA A 11 11.53 -11.01 9.97
CA ALA A 11 10.11 -11.20 9.66
C ALA A 11 9.25 -10.02 10.17
N LEU A 12 9.53 -9.52 11.38
CA LEU A 12 8.87 -8.34 11.94
C LEU A 12 9.12 -7.10 11.07
N GLY A 13 10.37 -6.83 10.70
CA GLY A 13 10.75 -5.68 9.87
C GLY A 13 10.10 -5.72 8.48
N SER A 14 10.08 -6.90 7.85
CA SER A 14 9.37 -7.11 6.58
C SER A 14 7.87 -6.85 6.72
N GLY A 15 7.24 -7.39 7.77
CA GLY A 15 5.80 -7.18 8.03
C GLY A 15 5.45 -5.72 8.27
N LEU A 16 6.29 -4.98 9.00
CA LEU A 16 6.10 -3.55 9.24
C LEU A 16 6.25 -2.72 7.95
N ALA A 17 7.22 -3.05 7.09
CA ALA A 17 7.44 -2.33 5.84
C ALA A 17 6.19 -2.37 4.93
N ILE A 18 5.64 -3.56 4.67
CA ILE A 18 4.44 -3.70 3.86
C ILE A 18 3.19 -3.21 4.62
N GLY A 19 3.06 -3.53 5.90
CA GLY A 19 1.87 -3.19 6.70
C GLY A 19 1.65 -1.69 6.81
N LEU A 20 2.70 -0.91 7.11
CA LEU A 20 2.58 0.55 7.19
C LEU A 20 2.34 1.20 5.83
N SER A 21 2.94 0.66 4.76
CA SER A 21 2.69 1.14 3.39
C SER A 21 1.24 0.92 2.95
N ALA A 22 0.67 -0.24 3.31
CA ALA A 22 -0.72 -0.58 3.01
C ALA A 22 -1.69 0.34 3.75
N ILE A 23 -1.43 0.66 5.01
CA ILE A 23 -2.23 1.63 5.78
C ILE A 23 -2.16 3.02 5.14
N ALA A 24 -0.97 3.47 4.73
CA ALA A 24 -0.81 4.77 4.08
C ALA A 24 -1.58 4.86 2.76
N ALA A 25 -1.52 3.82 1.92
CA ALA A 25 -2.26 3.77 0.68
C ALA A 25 -3.78 3.75 0.91
N ALA A 26 -4.27 2.95 1.86
CA ALA A 26 -5.68 2.89 2.19
C ALA A 26 -6.25 4.25 2.64
N ILE A 27 -5.48 5.03 3.40
CA ILE A 27 -5.87 6.39 3.80
C ILE A 27 -5.96 7.31 2.59
N ALA A 28 -4.98 7.27 1.69
CA ALA A 28 -4.99 8.09 0.48
C ALA A 28 -6.14 7.70 -0.47
N GLU A 29 -6.38 6.40 -0.68
CA GLU A 29 -7.48 5.90 -1.50
C GLU A 29 -8.85 6.23 -0.93
N LYS A 30 -9.01 6.20 0.39
CA LYS A 30 -10.25 6.65 1.04
C LYS A 30 -10.59 8.08 0.64
N GLU A 31 -9.63 8.99 0.73
CA GLU A 31 -9.86 10.40 0.41
C GLU A 31 -10.15 10.61 -1.08
N ILE A 32 -9.35 9.98 -1.95
CA ILE A 32 -9.54 10.05 -3.40
C ILE A 32 -10.88 9.43 -3.82
N GLY A 33 -11.24 8.29 -3.25
CA GLY A 33 -12.50 7.59 -3.53
C GLY A 33 -13.71 8.43 -3.16
N VAL A 34 -13.71 9.05 -1.97
CA VAL A 34 -14.81 9.95 -1.55
C VAL A 34 -14.93 11.14 -2.51
N ALA A 35 -13.81 11.76 -2.89
CA ALA A 35 -13.81 12.88 -3.84
C ALA A 35 -14.27 12.46 -5.25
N ALA A 36 -13.83 11.31 -5.74
CA ALA A 36 -14.22 10.76 -7.04
C ALA A 36 -15.71 10.47 -7.10
N ILE A 37 -16.26 9.79 -6.08
CA ILE A 37 -17.70 9.48 -6.00
C ILE A 37 -18.53 10.76 -5.91
N GLY A 38 -18.10 11.74 -5.11
CA GLY A 38 -18.77 13.05 -5.03
C GLY A 38 -18.80 13.78 -6.38
N ALA A 39 -17.68 13.78 -7.11
CA ALA A 39 -17.62 14.40 -8.43
C ALA A 39 -18.48 13.66 -9.48
N MET A 40 -18.55 12.33 -9.40
CA MET A 40 -19.40 11.53 -10.29
C MET A 40 -20.89 11.72 -10.04
N ALA A 41 -21.29 12.02 -8.80
CA ALA A 41 -22.68 12.35 -8.49
C ALA A 41 -23.17 13.61 -9.22
N GLU A 42 -22.26 14.54 -9.55
CA GLU A 42 -22.57 15.71 -10.39
C GLU A 42 -22.34 15.45 -11.88
N LYS A 43 -21.28 14.72 -12.23
CA LYS A 43 -20.84 14.49 -13.61
C LYS A 43 -20.28 13.07 -13.79
N GLU A 44 -21.10 12.16 -14.31
CA GLU A 44 -20.72 10.76 -14.52
C GLU A 44 -19.50 10.59 -15.46
N GLU A 45 -19.31 11.51 -16.40
CA GLU A 45 -18.17 11.56 -17.33
C GLU A 45 -16.80 11.59 -16.61
N LEU A 46 -16.77 11.98 -15.34
CA LEU A 46 -15.56 12.04 -14.52
C LEU A 46 -15.10 10.67 -13.99
N PHE A 47 -15.87 9.60 -14.18
CA PHE A 47 -15.53 8.26 -13.70
C PHE A 47 -14.12 7.80 -14.08
N GLY A 48 -13.76 7.91 -15.37
CA GLY A 48 -12.46 7.47 -15.85
C GLY A 48 -11.30 8.23 -15.19
N LYS A 49 -11.46 9.53 -14.97
CA LYS A 49 -10.46 10.35 -14.29
C LYS A 49 -10.37 10.02 -12.80
N GLY A 50 -11.51 9.78 -12.15
CA GLY A 50 -11.57 9.33 -10.76
C GLY A 50 -10.81 8.01 -10.57
N LEU A 51 -11.05 7.03 -11.45
CA LEU A 51 -10.38 5.73 -11.40
C LEU A 51 -8.85 5.85 -11.54
N VAL A 52 -8.37 6.67 -12.48
CA VAL A 52 -6.93 6.89 -12.67
C VAL A 52 -6.29 7.51 -11.43
N LEU A 53 -6.98 8.46 -10.77
CA LEU A 53 -6.47 9.07 -9.55
C LEU A 53 -6.41 8.07 -8.38
N THR A 54 -7.40 7.17 -8.26
CA THR A 54 -7.43 6.13 -7.22
C THR A 54 -6.30 5.11 -7.34
N VAL A 55 -5.72 4.92 -8.54
CA VAL A 55 -4.59 3.97 -8.74
C VAL A 55 -3.24 4.56 -8.30
N ILE A 56 -3.10 5.89 -8.17
CA ILE A 56 -1.81 6.51 -7.81
C ILE A 56 -1.29 6.01 -6.44
N PRO A 57 -2.10 5.94 -5.37
CA PRO A 57 -1.68 5.40 -4.08
C PRO A 57 -1.23 3.94 -4.07
N GLU A 58 -1.67 3.09 -5.02
CA GLU A 58 -1.24 1.68 -5.09
C GLU A 58 0.29 1.56 -5.25
N THR A 59 0.93 2.57 -5.86
CA THR A 59 2.40 2.63 -5.95
C THR A 59 3.08 2.63 -4.58
N ILE A 60 2.44 3.19 -3.55
CA ILE A 60 2.94 3.22 -2.17
C ILE A 60 3.02 1.79 -1.62
N VAL A 61 1.96 1.00 -1.80
CA VAL A 61 1.91 -0.41 -1.36
C VAL A 61 2.90 -1.26 -2.13
N ILE A 62 3.01 -1.05 -3.45
CA ILE A 62 3.96 -1.78 -4.29
C ILE A 62 5.40 -1.53 -3.80
N PHE A 63 5.76 -0.29 -3.46
CA PHE A 63 7.08 -0.01 -2.91
C PHE A 63 7.30 -0.66 -1.54
N GLY A 64 6.30 -0.65 -0.65
CA GLY A 64 6.40 -1.35 0.63
C GLY A 64 6.52 -2.87 0.50
N LEU A 65 5.81 -3.46 -0.46
CA LEU A 65 5.94 -4.88 -0.82
C LEU A 65 7.33 -5.20 -1.35
N VAL A 66 7.87 -4.39 -2.27
CA VAL A 66 9.23 -4.57 -2.79
C VAL A 66 10.26 -4.50 -1.66
N VAL A 67 10.15 -3.53 -0.76
CA VAL A 67 11.04 -3.41 0.41
C VAL A 67 10.92 -4.61 1.34
N ALA A 68 9.71 -5.09 1.62
CA ALA A 68 9.49 -6.29 2.42
C ALA A 68 10.18 -7.53 1.81
N ILE A 69 10.02 -7.73 0.50
CA ILE A 69 10.69 -8.80 -0.24
C ILE A 69 12.21 -8.65 -0.18
N LEU A 70 12.74 -7.43 -0.31
CA LEU A 70 14.19 -7.18 -0.19
C LEU A 70 14.70 -7.50 1.21
N ILE A 71 13.96 -7.12 2.27
CA ILE A 71 14.33 -7.47 3.65
C ILE A 71 14.41 -8.99 3.83
N LEU A 72 13.40 -9.72 3.35
CA LEU A 72 13.39 -11.19 3.46
C LEU A 72 14.51 -11.87 2.68
N ASN A 73 14.92 -11.32 1.52
CA ASN A 73 15.94 -11.96 0.67
C ASN A 73 17.37 -11.50 0.96
N LEU A 74 17.59 -10.29 1.50
CA LEU A 74 18.93 -9.78 1.78
C LEU A 74 19.36 -9.97 3.24
N ALA A 75 18.41 -9.93 4.18
CA ALA A 75 18.71 -10.08 5.60
C ALA A 75 18.39 -11.50 6.13
N GLY A 76 17.46 -12.20 5.47
CA GLY A 76 17.02 -13.56 5.80
C GLY A 76 18.01 -14.67 5.49
#